data_AF-A0A961JSB6-F1
#
_entry.id   AF-A0A961JSB6-F1
#
_cell.length_a   1.000
_cell.length_b   1.000
_cell.length_c   1.000
_cell.angle_alpha   90.00
_cell.angle_beta   90.00
_cell.angle_gamma   90.00
#
_symmetry.space_group_name_H-M   'P 1'
#
loop_
_entity.id
_entity.type
_entity.pdbx_description
1 polymer ?
#
loop_
_entity_poly.entity_id
_entity_poly.type
_entity_poly.pdbx_seq_one_letter_code
_entity_poly.pdbx_strand_id
1 'polypeptide(L)'
;MTDSTMTDEKARASAWFRQLRDEIVAAYEALEDSQASGPFAGAPAGRFEVSETKRASDDGSDAGGGLMSVMRGGRVFEKVGVNVSTVHGRLGDAAQKSMAARGVPGIADDPRFWASGISLVAHMQNPHTPAVHMNT
;
A
#
# COMPACT_ATOMS: atom_id res chain seq x y z
N MET A 1 25.05 -9.42 12.41
CA MET A 1 23.89 -10.05 13.09
C MET A 1 23.13 -10.81 12.01
N THR A 2 22.93 -12.11 12.21
CA THR A 2 22.55 -13.07 11.17
C THR A 2 21.16 -12.80 10.57
N ASP A 3 21.06 -12.98 9.25
CA ASP A 3 19.88 -12.77 8.37
C ASP A 3 18.61 -13.59 8.74
N SER A 4 18.62 -14.31 9.85
CA SER A 4 17.61 -15.31 10.22
C SER A 4 16.64 -14.84 11.32
N THR A 5 16.87 -13.69 11.96
CA THR A 5 16.18 -13.35 13.21
C THR A 5 14.75 -12.83 13.09
N MET A 6 14.21 -12.59 11.89
CA MET A 6 12.87 -11.97 11.72
C MET A 6 12.06 -12.51 10.51
N THR A 7 12.39 -13.70 9.99
CA THR A 7 11.74 -14.22 8.77
C THR A 7 10.23 -14.39 8.95
N ASP A 8 9.81 -14.97 10.08
CA ASP A 8 8.41 -15.25 10.37
C ASP A 8 7.63 -13.96 10.64
N GLU A 9 8.24 -12.99 11.34
CA GLU A 9 7.66 -11.68 11.60
C GLU A 9 7.43 -10.90 10.30
N LYS A 10 8.42 -10.90 9.41
CA LYS A 10 8.31 -10.25 8.09
C LYS A 10 7.20 -10.87 7.25
N ALA A 11 7.15 -12.21 7.21
CA ALA A 11 6.13 -12.94 6.47
C ALA A 11 4.72 -12.71 7.05
N ARG A 12 4.59 -12.72 8.37
CA ARG A 12 3.32 -12.43 9.05
C ARG A 12 2.86 -11.00 8.81
N ALA A 13 3.77 -10.03 8.86
CA ALA A 13 3.45 -8.62 8.62
C ALA A 13 2.99 -8.39 7.16
N SER A 14 3.75 -8.85 6.16
CA SER A 14 3.37 -8.67 4.75
C SER A 14 2.07 -9.39 4.38
N ALA A 15 1.84 -10.58 4.94
CA ALA A 15 0.58 -11.30 4.79
C ALA A 15 -0.60 -10.51 5.39
N TRP A 16 -0.41 -9.95 6.58
CA TRP A 16 -1.43 -9.12 7.23
C TRP A 16 -1.78 -7.88 6.42
N PHE A 17 -0.79 -7.14 5.90
CA PHE A 17 -1.06 -5.97 5.04
C PHE A 17 -1.85 -6.36 3.78
N ARG A 18 -1.50 -7.49 3.15
CA ARG A 18 -2.23 -8.00 1.98
C ARG A 18 -3.67 -8.35 2.32
N GLN A 19 -3.90 -9.04 3.43
CA GLN A 19 -5.25 -9.36 3.89
C GLN A 19 -6.06 -8.07 4.16
N LEU A 20 -5.48 -7.09 4.87
CA LEU A 20 -6.15 -5.82 5.14
C LEU A 20 -6.52 -5.09 3.84
N ARG A 21 -5.64 -5.10 2.84
CA ARG A 21 -5.95 -4.57 1.51
C ARG A 21 -7.14 -5.29 0.86
N ASP A 22 -7.17 -6.61 0.94
CA ASP A 22 -8.25 -7.42 0.35
C ASP A 22 -9.59 -7.12 1.04
N GLU A 23 -9.59 -6.99 2.38
CA GLU A 23 -10.77 -6.61 3.16
C GLU A 23 -11.29 -5.21 2.81
N ILE A 24 -10.40 -4.21 2.71
CA ILE A 24 -10.78 -2.85 2.34
C ILE A 24 -11.33 -2.80 0.91
N VAL A 25 -10.68 -3.49 -0.03
CA VAL A 25 -11.13 -3.55 -1.43
C VAL A 25 -12.53 -4.14 -1.52
N ALA A 26 -12.76 -5.27 -0.85
CA ALA A 26 -14.08 -5.90 -0.82
C ALA A 26 -15.13 -4.98 -0.18
N ALA A 27 -14.79 -4.31 0.93
CA ALA A 27 -15.70 -3.38 1.60
C ALA A 27 -16.06 -2.18 0.70
N TYR A 28 -15.10 -1.64 -0.05
CA TYR A 28 -15.34 -0.49 -0.93
C TYR A 28 -16.14 -0.88 -2.17
N GLU A 29 -15.92 -2.07 -2.74
CA GLU A 29 -16.78 -2.58 -3.82
C GLU A 29 -18.19 -2.88 -3.33
N ALA A 30 -18.36 -3.35 -2.09
CA ALA A 30 -19.69 -3.53 -1.51
C ALA A 30 -20.43 -2.18 -1.31
N LEU A 31 -19.71 -1.11 -0.96
CA LEU A 31 -20.30 0.24 -0.90
C LEU A 31 -20.80 0.70 -2.27
N GLU A 32 -20.00 0.48 -3.32
CA GLU A 32 -20.39 0.74 -4.71
C GLU A 32 -21.66 -0.03 -5.11
N ASP A 33 -21.75 -1.29 -4.72
CA ASP A 33 -22.93 -2.12 -5.01
C ASP A 33 -24.18 -1.69 -4.25
N SER A 34 -24.00 -1.21 -3.01
CA SER A 34 -25.11 -0.78 -2.15
C SER A 34 -25.72 0.57 -2.52
N GLN A 35 -25.05 1.38 -3.35
CA GLN A 35 -25.52 2.72 -3.73
C GLN A 35 -26.69 2.64 -4.73
N ALA A 36 -27.91 2.45 -4.21
CA ALA A 36 -29.13 2.31 -5.00
C ALA A 36 -29.86 3.64 -5.29
N SER A 37 -29.37 4.77 -4.77
CA SER A 37 -30.03 6.08 -4.92
C SER A 37 -29.03 7.24 -5.05
N GLY A 38 -29.53 8.42 -5.43
CA GLY A 38 -28.70 9.62 -5.61
C GLY A 38 -28.14 9.78 -7.03
N PRO A 39 -27.36 10.85 -7.28
CA PRO A 39 -27.00 11.29 -8.62
C PRO A 39 -26.16 10.29 -9.42
N PHE A 40 -25.42 9.40 -8.74
CA PHE A 40 -24.54 8.43 -9.38
C PHE A 40 -25.08 6.99 -9.35
N ALA A 41 -26.27 6.71 -8.80
CA ALA A 41 -26.79 5.34 -8.70
C ALA A 41 -27.02 4.66 -10.06
N GLY A 42 -27.30 5.45 -11.10
CA GLY A 42 -27.47 4.95 -12.47
C GLY A 42 -26.16 4.61 -13.17
N ALA A 43 -25.00 4.98 -12.62
CA ALA A 43 -23.70 4.62 -13.18
C ALA A 43 -23.38 3.14 -12.90
N PRO A 44 -22.43 2.52 -13.62
CA PRO A 44 -21.87 1.23 -13.23
C PRO A 44 -21.24 1.31 -11.83
N ALA A 45 -21.36 0.24 -11.05
CA ALA A 45 -20.65 0.13 -9.78
C ALA A 45 -19.14 0.08 -10.05
N GLY A 46 -18.36 0.87 -9.32
CA GLY A 46 -16.91 0.89 -9.43
C GLY A 46 -16.29 -0.45 -9.04
N ARG A 47 -15.20 -0.82 -9.71
CA ARG A 47 -14.39 -2.01 -9.41
C ARG A 47 -12.92 -1.66 -9.41
N PHE A 48 -12.15 -2.36 -8.59
CA PHE A 48 -10.71 -2.16 -8.54
C PHE A 48 -10.03 -2.83 -9.72
N GLU A 49 -9.22 -2.06 -10.45
CA GLU A 49 -8.17 -2.59 -11.31
C GLU A 49 -6.94 -2.90 -10.45
N VAL A 50 -6.50 -4.15 -10.48
CA VAL A 50 -5.37 -4.62 -9.68
C VAL A 50 -4.19 -4.92 -10.59
N SER A 51 -3.03 -4.37 -10.25
CA SER A 51 -1.79 -4.59 -10.98
C SER A 51 -0.63 -4.89 -10.02
N GLU A 52 0.25 -5.80 -10.45
CA GLU A 52 1.48 -6.09 -9.73
C GLU A 52 2.51 -4.99 -10.00
N THR A 53 3.19 -4.57 -8.94
CA THR A 53 4.34 -3.66 -9.03
C THR A 53 5.61 -4.41 -8.64
N LYS A 54 6.71 -4.10 -9.30
CA LYS A 54 8.03 -4.70 -9.05
C LYS A 54 9.06 -3.62 -8.89
N ARG A 55 10.05 -3.86 -8.03
CA ARG A 55 11.18 -2.98 -7.78
C ARG A 55 12.47 -3.75 -8.07
N ALA A 56 13.38 -3.12 -8.78
CA ALA A 56 14.73 -3.64 -8.98
C ALA A 56 15.74 -2.77 -8.22
N SER A 57 16.83 -3.39 -7.78
CA SER A 57 18.02 -2.71 -7.29
C SER A 57 18.85 -2.15 -8.47
N ASP A 58 19.85 -1.32 -8.17
CA ASP A 58 20.73 -0.71 -9.19
C ASP A 58 21.49 -1.76 -10.03
N ASP A 59 21.75 -2.94 -9.46
CA ASP A 59 22.38 -4.08 -10.13
C ASP A 59 21.38 -5.00 -10.86
N GLY A 60 20.10 -4.62 -10.90
CA GLY A 60 19.02 -5.39 -11.53
C GLY A 60 18.48 -6.55 -10.68
N SER A 61 18.99 -6.77 -9.47
CA SER A 61 18.46 -7.77 -8.55
C SER A 61 17.06 -7.40 -8.03
N ASP A 62 16.30 -8.41 -7.61
CA ASP A 62 14.97 -8.21 -7.02
C ASP A 62 15.03 -7.35 -5.74
N ALA A 63 14.18 -6.34 -5.68
CA ALA A 63 14.03 -5.43 -4.55
C ALA A 63 12.60 -5.43 -4.00
N GLY A 64 11.83 -6.48 -4.31
CA GLY A 64 10.45 -6.66 -3.91
C GLY A 64 9.47 -5.94 -4.83
N GLY A 65 8.31 -5.56 -4.29
CA GLY A 65 7.20 -5.06 -5.09
C GLY A 65 5.92 -4.94 -4.29
N GLY A 66 4.78 -5.11 -4.94
CA GLY A 66 3.49 -4.94 -4.29
C GLY A 66 2.30 -5.10 -5.22
N LEU A 67 1.12 -4.78 -4.70
CA LEU A 67 -0.11 -4.71 -5.47
C LEU A 67 -0.65 -3.29 -5.41
N MET A 68 -0.93 -2.74 -6.59
CA MET A 68 -1.63 -1.47 -6.75
C MET A 68 -3.09 -1.77 -7.10
N SER A 69 -4.01 -1.21 -6.33
CA SER A 69 -5.46 -1.36 -6.58
C SER A 69 -6.05 0.02 -6.75
N VAL A 70 -6.62 0.30 -7.92
CA VAL A 70 -7.22 1.61 -8.22
C VAL A 70 -8.63 1.44 -8.74
N MET A 71 -9.55 2.23 -8.21
CA MET A 71 -10.91 2.39 -8.74
C MET A 71 -11.11 3.86 -9.10
N ARG A 72 -11.80 4.12 -10.21
CA ARG A 72 -12.08 5.46 -10.75
C ARG A 72 -13.50 5.52 -11.29
N GLY A 73 -14.16 6.67 -11.10
CA GLY A 73 -15.47 6.92 -11.67
C GLY A 73 -16.56 5.97 -11.15
N GLY A 74 -16.46 5.56 -9.88
CA GLY A 74 -17.50 4.80 -9.20
C GLY A 74 -18.69 5.67 -8.80
N ARG A 75 -19.72 5.02 -8.26
CA ARG A 75 -20.93 5.63 -7.71
C ARG A 75 -20.65 6.36 -6.39
N VAL A 76 -19.79 5.79 -5.55
CA VAL A 76 -19.41 6.32 -4.23
C VAL A 76 -18.04 6.99 -4.31
N PHE A 77 -17.08 6.36 -4.98
CA PHE A 77 -15.71 6.85 -5.07
C PHE A 77 -15.45 7.53 -6.42
N GLU A 78 -15.06 8.80 -6.38
CA GLU A 78 -14.53 9.49 -7.57
C GLU A 78 -13.21 8.82 -7.98
N LYS A 79 -12.33 8.60 -6.99
CA LYS A 79 -11.07 7.89 -7.15
C LYS A 79 -10.58 7.35 -5.82
N VAL A 80 -10.18 6.08 -5.79
CA VAL A 80 -9.59 5.46 -4.61
C VAL A 80 -8.43 4.55 -5.00
N GLY A 81 -7.36 4.58 -4.19
CA GLY A 81 -6.22 3.70 -4.28
C GLY A 81 -6.00 2.95 -2.97
N VAL A 82 -5.78 1.64 -3.03
CA VAL A 82 -5.44 0.79 -1.88
C VAL A 82 -4.27 -0.11 -2.27
N ASN A 83 -3.09 0.24 -1.80
CA ASN A 83 -1.83 -0.34 -2.28
C ASN A 83 -1.11 -1.02 -1.13
N VAL A 84 -0.48 -2.16 -1.41
CA VAL A 84 0.44 -2.83 -0.48
C VAL A 84 1.78 -2.98 -1.13
N SER A 85 2.85 -2.87 -0.34
CA SER A 85 4.21 -3.13 -0.79
C SER A 85 4.99 -3.96 0.23
N THR A 86 5.94 -4.73 -0.28
CA THR A 86 7.00 -5.37 0.47
C THR A 86 8.28 -5.19 -0.33
N VAL A 87 9.20 -4.38 0.17
CA VAL A 87 10.43 -4.01 -0.53
C VAL A 87 11.64 -4.26 0.37
N HIS A 88 12.78 -4.53 -0.26
CA HIS A 88 14.05 -4.72 0.42
C HIS A 88 15.20 -4.24 -0.45
N GLY A 89 16.36 -4.04 0.18
CA GLY A 89 17.57 -3.66 -0.53
C GLY A 89 18.54 -2.94 0.38
N ARG A 90 19.32 -2.03 -0.19
CA ARG A 90 20.29 -1.18 0.52
C ARG A 90 19.85 0.28 0.39
N LEU A 91 19.91 1.01 1.50
CA LEU A 91 19.71 2.46 1.49
C LEU A 91 20.89 3.13 0.78
N GLY A 92 20.62 4.16 -0.03
CA GLY A 92 21.66 5.06 -0.51
C GLY A 92 22.17 5.98 0.61
N ASP A 93 23.38 6.53 0.45
CA ASP A 93 24.11 7.29 1.46
C ASP A 93 23.28 8.36 2.18
N ALA A 94 22.49 9.13 1.42
CA ALA A 94 21.66 10.19 1.98
C ALA A 94 20.54 9.64 2.91
N ALA A 95 19.88 8.55 2.49
CA ALA A 95 18.83 7.91 3.27
C ALA A 95 19.41 7.22 4.51
N GLN A 96 20.57 6.55 4.37
CA GLN A 96 21.26 5.91 5.48
C GLN A 96 21.67 6.95 6.55
N LYS A 97 22.30 8.05 6.14
CA LYS A 97 22.67 9.16 7.05
C LYS A 97 21.45 9.75 7.75
N SER A 98 20.35 9.95 7.02
CA SER A 98 19.10 10.44 7.59
C SER A 98 18.54 9.49 8.65
N MET A 99 18.48 8.18 8.37
CA MET A 99 17.98 7.19 9.32
C MET A 99 18.90 7.03 10.54
N ALA A 100 20.21 7.08 10.35
CA ALA A 100 21.18 7.07 11.44
C ALA A 100 21.02 8.30 12.36
N ALA A 101 20.84 9.49 11.78
CA ALA A 101 20.57 10.71 12.55
C ALA A 101 19.24 10.66 13.33
N ARG A 102 18.26 9.87 12.86
CA ARG A 102 17.01 9.60 13.57
C ARG A 102 17.13 8.51 14.65
N GLY A 103 18.32 7.93 14.82
CA GLY A 103 18.60 6.94 15.87
C GLY A 103 18.11 5.52 15.56
N VAL A 104 17.93 5.16 14.28
CA VAL A 104 17.57 3.78 13.92
C VAL A 104 18.76 2.84 14.26
N PRO A 105 18.60 1.86 15.17
CA PRO A 105 19.71 1.02 15.60
C PRO A 105 20.33 0.22 14.44
N GLY A 106 21.66 0.21 14.37
CA GLY A 106 22.43 -0.59 13.40
C GLY A 106 22.47 -0.05 11.96
N ILE A 107 21.64 0.94 11.60
CA ILE A 107 21.55 1.41 10.21
C ILE A 107 22.81 2.16 9.74
N ALA A 108 23.58 2.74 10.67
CA ALA A 108 24.83 3.43 10.35
C ALA A 108 25.91 2.45 9.84
N ASP A 109 25.89 1.21 10.31
CA ASP A 109 26.87 0.17 9.97
C ASP A 109 26.38 -0.78 8.87
N ASP A 110 25.07 -1.03 8.80
CA ASP A 110 24.44 -1.90 7.80
C ASP A 110 23.26 -1.19 7.12
N PRO A 111 23.39 -0.78 5.84
CA PRO A 111 22.34 -0.07 5.12
C PRO A 111 21.23 -0.98 4.60
N ARG A 112 21.29 -2.30 4.87
CA ARG A 112 20.24 -3.22 4.41
C ARG A 112 18.93 -2.91 5.12
N PHE A 113 17.84 -2.93 4.36
CA PHE A 113 16.51 -2.69 4.88
C PHE A 113 15.50 -3.68 4.31
N TRP A 114 14.40 -3.83 5.04
CA TRP A 114 13.17 -4.45 4.59
C TRP A 114 12.02 -3.58 5.11
N ALA A 115 11.02 -3.34 4.27
CA ALA A 115 9.82 -2.60 4.64
C ALA A 115 8.60 -3.21 3.96
N SER A 116 7.51 -3.33 4.71
CA SER A 116 6.20 -3.66 4.16
C SER A 116 5.18 -2.73 4.77
N GLY A 117 4.11 -2.45 4.02
CA GLY A 117 3.03 -1.60 4.50
C GLY A 117 1.88 -1.54 3.52
N ILE A 118 0.82 -0.87 3.96
CA ILE A 118 -0.36 -0.52 3.18
C ILE A 118 -0.50 1.00 3.10
N SER A 119 -0.95 1.51 1.95
CA SER A 119 -1.31 2.91 1.79
C SER A 119 -2.64 3.03 1.07
N LEU A 120 -3.48 3.95 1.55
CA LEU A 120 -4.81 4.22 1.03
C LEU A 120 -5.02 5.73 0.88
N VAL A 121 -5.65 6.10 -0.24
CA VAL A 121 -6.25 7.42 -0.45
C VAL A 121 -7.60 7.22 -1.11
N ALA A 122 -8.66 7.79 -0.53
CA ALA A 122 -10.01 7.72 -1.08
C ALA A 122 -10.62 9.13 -1.21
N HIS A 123 -11.08 9.44 -2.42
CA HIS A 123 -11.89 10.62 -2.74
C HIS A 123 -13.29 10.15 -3.13
N MET A 124 -14.31 10.66 -2.43
CA MET A 124 -15.70 10.30 -2.65
C MET A 124 -16.34 11.29 -3.63
N GLN A 125 -17.33 10.82 -4.37
CA GLN A 125 -18.14 11.65 -5.25
C GLN A 125 -18.91 12.74 -4.49
N ASN A 126 -19.35 12.44 -3.27
CA ASN A 126 -20.11 13.37 -2.46
C ASN A 126 -19.16 14.36 -1.75
N PRO A 127 -19.26 15.69 -2.00
CA PRO A 127 -18.41 16.69 -1.37
C PRO A 127 -18.61 16.81 0.14
N HIS A 128 -19.69 16.27 0.68
CA HIS A 128 -19.94 16.22 2.13
C HIS A 128 -19.26 15.02 2.81
N THR A 129 -18.70 14.08 2.05
CA THR A 129 -17.93 12.95 2.59
C THR A 129 -16.44 13.28 2.51
N PRO A 130 -15.71 13.36 3.64
CA PRO A 130 -14.33 13.83 3.65
C PRO A 130 -13.38 12.81 3.02
N ALA A 131 -12.38 13.27 2.27
CA ALA A 131 -11.32 12.41 1.77
C ALA A 131 -10.60 11.68 2.91
N VAL A 132 -10.21 10.42 2.67
CA VAL A 132 -9.53 9.58 3.66
C VAL A 132 -8.13 9.25 3.18
N HIS A 133 -7.17 9.32 4.10
CA HIS A 133 -5.81 8.81 3.92
C HIS A 133 -5.45 7.89 5.08
N MET A 134 -4.81 6.76 4.77
CA MET A 134 -4.29 5.81 5.75
C MET A 134 -2.95 5.24 5.28
N ASN A 135 -2.01 5.06 6.22
CA ASN A 135 -0.76 4.35 6.00
C ASN A 135 -0.36 3.62 7.29
N THR A 136 0.03 2.35 7.19
CA THR A 136 0.57 1.57 8.30
C THR A 136 1.52 0.49 7.81
#